data_AF-A0A7Y3GUJ1-F1
#
_entry.id   AF-A0A7Y3GUJ1-F1
#
_cell.length_a   1.000
_cell.length_b   1.000
_cell.length_c   1.000
_cell.angle_alpha   90.00
_cell.angle_beta   90.00
_cell.angle_gamma   90.00
#
_symmetry.space_group_name_H-M   'P 1'
#
loop_
_entity.id
_entity.type
_entity.pdbx_description
1 polymer ?
#
loop_
_entity_poly.entity_id
_entity_poly.type
_entity_poly.pdbx_seq_one_letter_code
_entity_poly.pdbx_strand_id
1 'polypeptide(L)' 'MEPKETVRTGDIAVTRGTWKLAGIGPDGEAIEMSGRSVEVVRQQADGTWRFVIDAPNGAED' A
#
# COMPACT_ATOMS: atom_id res chain seq x y z
N MET A 1 8.12 12.57 -1.44
CA MET A 1 7.66 11.19 -1.17
C MET A 1 8.83 10.49 -0.55
N GLU A 2 8.66 9.89 0.62
CA GLU A 2 9.71 9.03 1.17
C GLU A 2 9.86 7.78 0.28
N PRO A 3 11.09 7.27 0.09
CA PRO A 3 11.29 6.02 -0.65
C PRO A 3 10.53 4.87 0.01
N LYS A 4 9.81 4.07 -0.78
CA LYS A 4 9.21 2.83 -0.26
C LYS A 4 10.31 1.82 0.08
N GLU A 5 10.39 1.41 1.34
CA GLU A 5 11.26 0.30 1.74
C GLU A 5 10.67 -1.00 1.21
N THR A 6 11.47 -1.79 0.51
CA THR A 6 11.02 -3.06 -0.07
C THR A 6 12.05 -4.15 0.14
N VAL A 7 11.63 -5.28 0.70
CA VAL A 7 12.45 -6.48 0.90
C VAL A 7 11.81 -7.63 0.13
N ARG A 8 12.62 -8.37 -0.65
CA ARG A 8 12.15 -9.40 -1.57
C ARG A 8 12.81 -10.76 -1.28
N THR A 9 12.05 -11.83 -1.46
CA THR A 9 12.56 -13.20 -1.63
C THR A 9 11.78 -13.91 -2.73
N GLY A 10 12.46 -14.56 -3.67
CA GLY A 10 11.80 -15.24 -4.80
C GLY A 10 10.85 -14.31 -5.59
N ASP A 11 9.60 -14.72 -5.71
CA ASP A 11 8.51 -13.97 -6.36
C ASP A 11 7.68 -13.12 -5.40
N ILE A 12 8.04 -13.03 -4.11
CA ILE A 12 7.28 -12.28 -3.10
C ILE A 12 8.12 -11.12 -2.53
N ALA A 13 7.46 -10.01 -2.23
CA ALA A 13 8.09 -8.87 -1.57
C ALA A 13 7.15 -8.24 -0.53
N VAL A 14 7.74 -7.72 0.53
CA VAL A 14 7.09 -6.83 1.50
C VAL A 14 7.52 -5.41 1.17
N THR A 15 6.56 -4.50 1.05
CA THR A 15 6.81 -3.08 0.84
C THR A 15 6.13 -2.25 1.92
N ARG A 16 6.75 -1.16 2.32
CA ARG A 16 6.25 -0.19 3.30
C ARG A 16 6.24 1.17 2.65
N GLY A 17 5.18 1.95 2.87
CA GLY A 17 5.07 3.28 2.30
C GLY A 17 4.24 4.23 3.13
N THR A 18 4.30 5.51 2.78
CA THR A 18 3.36 6.54 3.25
C THR A 18 2.40 6.88 2.13
N TRP A 19 1.14 7.12 2.46
CA TRP A 19 0.13 7.56 1.48
C TRP A 19 -0.65 8.78 1.99
N LYS A 20 -1.23 9.51 1.03
CA LYS A 20 -2.21 10.57 1.26
C LYS A 20 -3.36 10.38 0.28
N LEU A 21 -4.58 10.63 0.75
CA LEU A 21 -5.81 10.60 -0.02
C LEU A 21 -6.54 11.92 0.21
N ALA A 22 -7.00 12.52 -0.88
CA ALA A 22 -7.96 13.61 -0.84
C ALA A 22 -9.19 13.17 -1.64
N GLY A 23 -10.38 13.45 -1.14
CA GLY A 23 -11.63 13.00 -1.75
C GLY A 23 -12.85 13.76 -1.25
N ILE A 24 -14.02 13.31 -1.70
CA ILE A 24 -15.32 13.81 -1.24
C ILE A 24 -16.02 12.67 -0.50
N GLY A 25 -16.46 12.95 0.73
CA GLY A 25 -17.17 12.02 1.59
C GLY A 25 -18.60 11.76 1.12
N PRO A 26 -19.28 10.76 1.71
CA PRO A 26 -20.67 10.43 1.38
C PRO A 26 -21.67 11.56 1.67
N ASP A 27 -21.29 12.50 2.54
CA ASP A 27 -22.03 13.71 2.90
C ASP A 27 -21.80 14.87 1.94
N GLY A 28 -20.88 14.72 0.97
CA GLY A 28 -20.50 15.77 0.04
C GLY A 28 -19.37 16.68 0.54
N GLU A 29 -18.85 16.45 1.76
CA GLU A 29 -17.77 17.24 2.33
C GLU A 29 -16.39 16.75 1.90
N ALA A 30 -15.40 17.65 1.89
CA ALA A 30 -14.03 17.28 1.56
C ALA A 30 -13.41 16.42 2.68
N ILE A 31 -12.73 15.34 2.30
CA ILE A 31 -11.96 14.50 3.21
C ILE A 31 -10.48 14.49 2.82
N GLU A 32 -9.63 14.52 3.84
CA GLU A 32 -8.21 14.27 3.72
C GLU A 32 -7.81 13.14 4.68
N MET A 33 -7.08 12.17 4.16
CA MET A 33 -6.58 11.03 4.92
C MET A 33 -5.11 10.82 4.61
N SER A 34 -4.36 10.29 5.56
CA SER A 34 -2.98 9.88 5.36
C SER A 34 -2.64 8.72 6.27
N GLY A 35 -1.62 7.95 5.91
CA GLY A 35 -1.22 6.79 6.70
C GLY A 35 0.10 6.20 6.25
N ARG A 36 0.50 5.15 6.97
CA ARG A 36 1.62 4.28 6.62
C ARG A 36 1.06 2.90 6.30
N SER A 37 1.43 2.37 5.15
CA SER A 37 0.98 1.07 4.67
C SER A 37 2.06 0.01 4.82
N VAL A 38 1.62 -1.24 4.93
CA VAL A 38 2.42 -2.43 4.68
C VAL A 38 1.69 -3.24 3.62
N GLU A 39 2.38 -3.57 2.54
CA GLU A 39 1.80 -4.39 1.49
C GLU A 39 2.67 -5.62 1.21
N VAL A 40 2.03 -6.74 0.89
CA VAL A 40 2.68 -7.94 0.37
C VAL A 40 2.33 -8.04 -1.09
N VAL A 41 3.33 -8.12 -1.96
CA VAL A 41 3.14 -8.22 -3.41
C VAL A 41 3.80 -9.48 -3.95
N ARG A 42 3.21 -10.07 -4.99
CA ARG A 42 3.75 -11.24 -5.69
C ARG A 42 3.94 -10.95 -7.19
N GLN A 43 5.12 -11.28 -7.70
CA GLN A 43 5.42 -11.31 -9.11
C GLN A 43 4.72 -12.50 -9.76
N GLN A 44 4.02 -12.23 -10.84
CA GLN A 44 3.21 -13.17 -11.58
C GLN A 44 4.08 -13.81 -12.67
N ALA A 45 3.60 -14.90 -13.29
CA ALA A 45 4.33 -15.57 -14.37
C ALA A 45 4.57 -14.64 -15.59
N ASP A 46 3.70 -13.66 -15.80
CA ASP A 46 3.82 -12.62 -16.83
C ASP A 46 4.80 -11.48 -16.46
N GLY A 47 5.45 -11.58 -15.29
CA GLY A 47 6.40 -10.59 -14.79
C GLY A 47 5.77 -9.39 -14.06
N THR A 48 4.45 -9.23 -14.08
CA THR A 48 3.74 -8.16 -13.37
C THR A 48 3.74 -8.40 -11.86
N TRP A 49 3.58 -7.35 -11.06
CA TRP A 49 3.42 -7.46 -9.61
C TRP A 49 1.99 -7.15 -9.22
N ARG A 50 1.42 -7.94 -8.31
CA ARG A 50 0.04 -7.77 -7.80
C ARG A 50 0.04 -7.83 -6.28
N PHE A 51 -0.88 -7.09 -5.65
CA PHE A 51 -1.10 -7.18 -4.21
C PHE A 51 -1.60 -8.57 -3.83
N VAL A 52 -0.99 -9.14 -2.80
CA VAL A 52 -1.47 -10.32 -2.07
C VAL A 52 -2.17 -9.84 -0.80
N ILE A 53 -1.58 -8.87 -0.11
CA ILE A 53 -2.16 -8.18 1.05
C ILE A 53 -1.95 -6.68 0.85
N ASP A 54 -2.99 -5.90 1.11
CA ASP A 54 -2.94 -4.45 1.23
C ASP A 54 -3.43 -4.05 2.62
N ALA A 55 -2.54 -3.50 3.43
CA ALA A 55 -2.84 -3.04 4.79
C ALA A 55 -2.56 -1.53 4.87
N PRO A 56 -3.56 -0.68 4.58
CA PRO A 56 -3.38 0.77 4.47
C PRO A 56 -3.01 1.44 5.80
N ASN A 57 -3.35 0.82 6.93
CA ASN A 57 -2.99 1.30 8.27
C ASN A 57 -1.80 0.53 8.87
N GLY A 58 -1.07 -0.23 8.04
CA GLY A 58 -0.05 -1.16 8.51
C GLY A 58 -0.64 -2.42 9.12
N ALA A 59 0.19 -3.17 9.86
CA ALA A 59 -0.19 -4.38 10.57
C ALA A 59 -0.26 -4.12 12.10
N GLU A 60 -0.86 -3.00 12.47
CA GLU A 60 -1.11 -2.62 13.87
C GLU A 60 -2.58 -2.97 14.19
N ASP A 61 -2.84 -3.62 15.32
CA ASP A 61 -4.20 -3.88 15.85
C ASP A 61 -4.83 -2.60 16.44
#